data_AF-A0A6J4FZM1-F1
#
_entry.id   AF-A0A6J4FZM1-F1
#
_cell.length_a   1.000
_cell.length_b   1.000
_cell.length_c   1.000
_cell.angle_alpha   90.00
_cell.angle_beta   90.00
_cell.angle_gamma   90.00
#
_symmetry.space_group_name_H-M   'P 1'
#
loop_
_entity.id
_entity.type
_entity.pdbx_description
1 polymer ?
#
loop_
_entity_poly.entity_id
_entity_poly.type
_entity_poly.pdbx_seq_one_letter_code
_entity_poly.pdbx_strand_id
1 'polypeptide(L)'
;MPVERLRRLAFAALSVFVFGLALWAMHRTVGQLDMAAVGAAARSHSGWTLAGAMAFALASYGVLCGFDGLGLRYIGRRLPVLSVVQISFVSHAISHNAGFAFLSGGSVRLRMYRVFGLGGAEVATVMAFAGLSFALGVAALASAAFILEAGRIAPLLRLPPASVAWVGWAVAGGLALYLLWTAIARRRLAIGAWVLAPPGLALAVGQVVVASLDLVLVAAALHLLLPIGPATPSFLAFIGIYVVSTVAGTISHVPGGLGVFEGALLLLLPGLPAEALLAALVIFRVCYNLVPLILAAGLLAVFELRRRRPPAWVAPLAAPAAGILGFVGATVALLAGAAAPPVQAPSWLAEPAHLLAAAAAAVLLLASWGVATGGRAGWRTALAATCCGLAASLGRGPDWIATAAFALPALGLLAAAPLLRADQPPRPPPWGWIGAGASVVAAATWIGWLSGTAPWHLLDFTPGDLAARAMRGNAVALAALLAAGLARQLRAARG
;
A
#
# COMPACT_ATOMS: atom_id res chain seq x y z
N MET A 1 26.25 -7.98 20.46
CA MET A 1 25.71 -8.38 19.14
C MET A 1 24.46 -9.27 19.15
N PRO A 2 24.23 -10.22 20.09
CA PRO A 2 23.04 -11.10 20.04
C PRO A 2 21.72 -10.39 20.39
N VAL A 3 21.75 -9.41 21.30
CA VAL A 3 20.56 -8.65 21.75
C VAL A 3 19.94 -7.84 20.60
N GLU A 4 20.75 -7.24 19.74
CA GLU A 4 20.28 -6.43 18.60
C GLU A 4 19.65 -7.30 17.50
N ARG A 5 20.14 -8.53 17.31
CA ARG A 5 19.53 -9.51 16.41
C ARG A 5 18.23 -10.07 16.98
N LEU A 6 18.21 -10.39 18.28
CA LEU A 6 17.03 -10.88 18.99
C LEU A 6 15.91 -9.83 18.97
N ARG A 7 16.25 -8.54 19.20
CA ARG A 7 15.30 -7.43 19.12
C ARG A 7 14.72 -7.27 17.72
N ARG A 8 15.54 -7.35 16.67
CA ARG A 8 15.05 -7.29 15.27
C ARG A 8 14.15 -8.47 14.92
N LEU A 9 14.51 -9.68 15.37
CA LEU A 9 13.69 -10.87 15.19
C LEU A 9 12.37 -10.78 15.96
N ALA A 10 12.38 -10.25 17.18
CA ALA A 10 11.18 -10.03 17.98
C ALA A 10 10.25 -8.99 17.35
N PHE A 11 10.77 -7.87 16.85
CA PHE A 11 9.96 -6.89 16.12
C PHE A 11 9.42 -7.44 14.80
N ALA A 12 10.23 -8.20 14.05
CA ALA A 12 9.77 -8.86 12.83
C ALA A 12 8.70 -9.91 13.13
N ALA A 13 8.89 -10.73 14.17
CA ALA A 13 7.92 -11.73 14.60
C ALA A 13 6.63 -11.10 15.11
N LEU A 14 6.71 -10.01 15.88
CA LEU A 14 5.54 -9.24 16.32
C LEU A 14 4.80 -8.62 15.13
N SER A 15 5.52 -8.06 14.16
CA SER A 15 4.91 -7.50 12.94
C SER A 15 4.21 -8.58 12.11
N VAL A 16 4.86 -9.74 11.95
CA VAL A 16 4.28 -10.91 11.25
C VAL A 16 3.09 -11.47 12.03
N PHE A 17 3.15 -11.51 13.36
CA PHE A 17 2.06 -11.96 14.22
C PHE A 17 0.86 -11.02 14.14
N VAL A 18 1.07 -9.70 14.27
CA VAL A 18 0.00 -8.70 14.16
C VAL A 18 -0.59 -8.71 12.75
N PHE A 19 0.24 -8.83 11.72
CA PHE A 19 -0.24 -8.99 10.34
C PHE A 19 -1.04 -10.28 10.15
N GLY A 20 -0.56 -11.40 10.67
CA GLY A 20 -1.27 -12.69 10.63
C GLY A 20 -2.61 -12.65 11.38
N LEU A 21 -2.65 -11.97 12.54
CA LEU A 21 -3.86 -11.75 13.31
C LEU A 21 -4.85 -10.84 12.57
N ALA A 22 -4.35 -9.79 11.91
CA ALA A 22 -5.17 -8.91 11.09
C ALA A 22 -5.73 -9.63 9.86
N LEU A 23 -4.94 -10.45 9.18
CA LEU A 23 -5.39 -11.31 8.08
C LEU A 23 -6.39 -12.37 8.55
N TRP A 24 -6.19 -12.97 9.73
CA TRP A 24 -7.12 -13.93 10.31
C TRP A 24 -8.45 -13.27 10.68
N ALA A 25 -8.41 -12.11 11.34
CA ALA A 25 -9.60 -11.34 11.68
C ALA A 25 -10.33 -10.90 10.41
N MET A 26 -9.60 -10.38 9.42
CA MET A 26 -10.16 -10.00 8.13
C MET A 26 -10.73 -11.21 7.38
N HIS A 27 -10.09 -12.39 7.41
CA HIS A 27 -10.64 -13.60 6.80
C HIS A 27 -11.94 -14.06 7.47
N ARG A 28 -11.98 -14.03 8.81
CA ARG A 28 -13.19 -14.39 9.55
C ARG A 28 -14.33 -13.42 9.26
N THR A 29 -14.04 -12.13 9.15
CA THR A 29 -15.02 -11.08 8.90
C THR A 29 -15.44 -11.01 7.44
N VAL A 30 -14.52 -11.12 6.49
CA VAL A 30 -14.78 -11.06 5.03
C VAL A 30 -15.37 -12.36 4.52
N GLY A 31 -15.01 -13.50 5.08
CA GLY A 31 -15.56 -14.81 4.65
C GLY A 31 -17.03 -15.02 5.00
N GLN A 32 -17.63 -14.10 5.75
CA GLN A 32 -19.07 -14.07 6.01
C GLN A 32 -19.83 -13.11 5.08
N LEU A 33 -19.12 -12.39 4.19
CA LEU A 33 -19.69 -11.31 3.37
C LEU A 33 -19.96 -11.78 1.95
N ASP A 34 -21.09 -11.34 1.41
CA ASP A 34 -21.42 -11.54 0.00
C ASP A 34 -20.63 -10.57 -0.88
N MET A 35 -19.64 -11.09 -1.60
CA MET A 35 -18.81 -10.31 -2.52
C MET A 35 -19.61 -9.71 -3.68
N ALA A 36 -20.74 -10.31 -4.06
CA ALA A 36 -21.63 -9.73 -5.06
C ALA A 36 -22.32 -8.47 -4.51
N ALA A 37 -22.73 -8.50 -3.24
CA ALA A 37 -23.28 -7.36 -2.53
C ALA A 37 -22.25 -6.22 -2.37
N VAL A 38 -20.98 -6.53 -2.08
CA VAL A 38 -19.89 -5.54 -2.06
C VAL A 38 -19.75 -4.86 -3.43
N GLY A 39 -19.73 -5.65 -4.51
CA GLY A 39 -19.64 -5.12 -5.87
C GLY A 39 -20.86 -4.27 -6.26
N ALA A 40 -22.06 -4.66 -5.82
CA ALA A 40 -23.28 -3.89 -6.03
C ALA A 40 -23.26 -2.56 -5.25
N ALA A 41 -22.83 -2.58 -3.99
CA ALA A 41 -22.67 -1.39 -3.15
C ALA A 41 -21.59 -0.44 -3.72
N ALA A 42 -20.52 -0.97 -4.31
CA ALA A 42 -19.53 -0.12 -4.98
C ALA A 42 -20.14 0.60 -6.20
N ARG A 43 -20.99 -0.09 -6.96
CA ARG A 43 -21.68 0.48 -8.14
C ARG A 43 -22.82 1.45 -7.80
N SER A 44 -23.35 1.42 -6.58
CA SER A 44 -24.44 2.31 -6.16
C SER A 44 -23.98 3.73 -5.80
N HIS A 45 -22.67 3.96 -5.70
CA HIS A 45 -22.13 5.29 -5.41
C HIS A 45 -22.34 6.24 -6.60
N SER A 46 -22.85 7.45 -6.32
CA SER A 46 -23.04 8.45 -7.35
C SER A 46 -21.70 9.00 -7.87
N GLY A 47 -21.66 9.42 -9.14
CA GLY A 47 -20.46 10.04 -9.72
C GLY A 47 -20.00 11.30 -8.96
N TRP A 48 -20.93 12.06 -8.37
CA TRP A 48 -20.62 13.22 -7.54
C TRP A 48 -19.94 12.85 -6.22
N THR A 49 -20.37 11.75 -5.59
CA THR A 49 -19.73 11.20 -4.39
C THR A 49 -18.29 10.79 -4.69
N LEU A 50 -18.07 10.11 -5.81
CA LEU A 50 -16.73 9.70 -6.26
C LEU A 50 -15.85 10.91 -6.58
N ALA A 51 -16.40 11.92 -7.27
CA ALA A 51 -15.69 13.16 -7.58
C ALA A 51 -15.33 13.94 -6.30
N GLY A 52 -16.24 14.01 -5.32
CA GLY A 52 -16.00 14.64 -4.02
C GLY A 52 -14.91 13.92 -3.22
N ALA A 53 -14.95 12.58 -3.18
CA ALA A 53 -13.93 11.78 -2.50
C ALA A 53 -12.55 11.97 -3.15
N MET A 54 -12.50 12.01 -4.49
CA MET A 54 -11.28 12.32 -5.23
C MET A 54 -10.79 13.76 -4.96
N ALA A 55 -11.69 14.74 -4.91
CA ALA A 55 -11.33 16.12 -4.63
C ALA A 55 -10.72 16.29 -3.23
N PHE A 56 -11.31 15.66 -2.21
CA PHE A 56 -10.75 15.65 -0.86
C PHE A 56 -9.40 14.92 -0.80
N ALA A 57 -9.26 13.79 -1.50
CA ALA A 57 -8.00 13.07 -1.61
C ALA A 57 -6.90 13.96 -2.22
N LEU A 58 -7.15 14.59 -3.36
CA LEU A 58 -6.19 15.48 -4.02
C LEU A 58 -5.87 16.71 -3.19
N ALA A 59 -6.86 17.28 -2.48
CA ALA A 59 -6.66 18.38 -1.55
C ALA A 59 -5.73 17.99 -0.40
N SER A 60 -5.91 16.81 0.20
CA SER A 60 -5.01 16.27 1.22
C SER A 60 -3.58 16.13 0.67
N TYR A 61 -3.40 15.57 -0.53
CA TYR A 61 -2.08 15.52 -1.18
C TYR A 61 -1.45 16.91 -1.42
N GLY A 62 -2.28 17.93 -1.68
CA GLY A 62 -1.84 19.33 -1.71
C GLY A 62 -1.34 19.81 -0.34
N VAL A 63 -2.07 19.50 0.74
CA VAL A 63 -1.69 19.84 2.12
C VAL A 63 -0.44 19.07 2.57
N LEU A 64 -0.26 17.82 2.13
CA LEU A 64 0.95 17.02 2.37
C LEU A 64 2.23 17.70 1.84
N CYS A 65 2.14 18.53 0.79
CA CYS A 65 3.29 19.33 0.33
C CYS A 65 3.72 20.38 1.38
N GLY A 66 2.81 20.81 2.26
CA GLY A 66 3.08 21.68 3.40
C GLY A 66 4.00 21.03 4.44
N PHE A 67 3.98 19.70 4.59
CA PHE A 67 4.88 19.00 5.52
C PHE A 67 6.35 19.23 5.17
N ASP A 68 6.71 18.98 3.91
CA ASP A 68 8.08 19.18 3.44
C ASP A 68 8.40 20.68 3.35
N GLY A 69 7.44 21.54 2.98
CA GLY A 69 7.62 22.98 3.01
C GLY A 69 8.01 23.51 4.39
N LEU A 70 7.32 23.07 5.44
CA LEU A 70 7.65 23.41 6.84
C LEU A 70 8.97 22.77 7.27
N GLY A 71 9.22 21.51 6.91
CA GLY A 71 10.46 20.81 7.23
C GLY A 71 11.70 21.46 6.59
N LEU A 72 11.60 21.92 5.34
CA LEU A 72 12.65 22.65 4.65
C LEU A 72 12.93 24.01 5.31
N ARG A 73 11.88 24.73 5.74
CA ARG A 73 12.02 25.97 6.51
C ARG A 73 12.70 25.71 7.87
N TYR A 74 12.36 24.61 8.53
CA TYR A 74 12.97 24.21 9.80
C TYR A 74 14.48 23.96 9.67
N ILE A 75 14.94 23.35 8.57
CA ILE A 75 16.38 23.17 8.31
C ILE A 75 17.05 24.37 7.60
N GLY A 76 16.33 25.48 7.40
CA GLY A 76 16.86 26.70 6.77
C GLY A 76 17.11 26.58 5.26
N ARG A 77 16.52 25.61 4.57
CA ARG A 77 16.67 25.41 3.12
C ARG A 77 15.50 26.03 2.34
N ARG A 78 15.82 26.67 1.21
CA ARG A 78 14.83 27.22 0.26
C ARG A 78 14.98 26.52 -1.08
N LEU A 79 13.87 26.00 -1.60
CA LEU A 79 13.80 25.33 -2.89
C LEU A 79 12.65 25.91 -3.71
N PRO A 80 12.68 25.78 -5.05
CA PRO A 80 11.55 26.17 -5.89
C PRO A 80 10.28 25.42 -5.46
N VAL A 81 9.17 26.14 -5.27
CA VAL A 81 7.90 25.58 -4.75
C VAL A 81 7.43 24.38 -5.55
N LEU A 82 7.49 24.45 -6.88
CA LEU A 82 7.08 23.35 -7.76
C LEU A 82 7.92 22.09 -7.56
N SER A 83 9.22 22.25 -7.27
CA SER A 83 10.10 21.12 -6.95
C SER A 83 9.74 20.50 -5.61
N VAL A 84 9.44 21.30 -4.59
CA VAL A 84 8.96 20.79 -3.29
C VAL A 84 7.68 20.00 -3.50
N VAL A 85 6.66 20.60 -4.14
CA VAL A 85 5.37 19.96 -4.41
C VAL A 85 5.54 18.62 -5.13
N GLN A 86 6.33 18.59 -6.20
CA GLN A 86 6.57 17.35 -6.95
C GLN A 86 7.24 16.27 -6.09
N ILE A 87 8.28 16.63 -5.33
CA ILE A 87 9.02 15.69 -4.49
C ILE A 87 8.15 15.15 -3.36
N SER A 88 7.42 16.03 -2.69
CA SER A 88 6.53 15.69 -1.59
C SER A 88 5.41 14.78 -2.06
N PHE A 89 4.73 15.14 -3.14
CA PHE A 89 3.66 14.34 -3.72
C PHE A 89 4.12 12.93 -4.06
N VAL A 90 5.22 12.80 -4.81
CA VAL A 90 5.76 11.49 -5.23
C VAL A 90 6.18 10.66 -4.02
N SER A 91 6.88 11.28 -3.05
CA SER A 91 7.36 10.58 -1.87
C SER A 91 6.21 10.10 -0.98
N HIS A 92 5.20 10.95 -0.74
CA HIS A 92 4.04 10.59 0.06
C HIS A 92 3.17 9.54 -0.63
N ALA A 93 2.95 9.61 -1.95
CA ALA A 93 2.20 8.59 -2.67
C ALA A 93 2.84 7.19 -2.53
N ILE A 94 4.17 7.12 -2.57
CA ILE A 94 4.91 5.87 -2.36
C ILE A 94 4.83 5.43 -0.89
N SER A 95 5.03 6.34 0.07
CA SER A 95 4.97 6.04 1.50
C SER A 95 3.63 5.47 1.95
N HIS A 96 2.51 5.98 1.42
CA HIS A 96 1.16 5.51 1.76
C HIS A 96 0.85 4.08 1.27
N ASN A 97 1.65 3.53 0.34
CA ASN A 97 1.42 2.21 -0.25
C ASN A 97 2.45 1.16 0.21
N ALA A 98 3.73 1.52 0.28
CA ALA A 98 4.82 0.56 0.39
C ALA A 98 5.12 0.07 1.83
N GLY A 99 4.49 0.64 2.86
CA GLY A 99 4.88 0.40 4.25
C GLY A 99 6.25 1.00 4.58
N PHE A 100 6.63 0.97 5.85
CA PHE A 100 7.92 1.52 6.35
C PHE A 100 8.29 2.85 5.67
N ALA A 101 7.44 3.87 5.84
CA ALA A 101 7.47 5.12 5.07
C ALA A 101 8.86 5.78 4.97
N PHE A 102 9.70 5.58 6.00
CA PHE A 102 11.08 6.06 6.02
C PHE A 102 12.00 5.39 4.98
N LEU A 103 11.84 4.09 4.75
CA LEU A 103 12.64 3.32 3.79
C LEU A 103 12.10 3.44 2.36
N SER A 104 10.78 3.46 2.21
CA SER A 104 10.13 3.53 0.90
C SER A 104 10.15 4.96 0.34
N GLY A 105 9.17 5.79 0.68
CA GLY A 105 9.09 7.17 0.18
C GLY A 105 10.25 8.06 0.63
N GLY A 106 10.87 7.77 1.77
CA GLY A 106 12.09 8.46 2.21
C GLY A 106 13.29 8.30 1.29
N SER A 107 13.46 7.13 0.67
CA SER A 107 14.53 6.92 -0.30
C SER A 107 14.34 7.76 -1.56
N VAL A 108 13.09 7.90 -2.01
CA VAL A 108 12.71 8.74 -3.17
C VAL A 108 12.87 10.22 -2.83
N ARG A 109 12.44 10.63 -1.63
CA ARG A 109 12.65 11.99 -1.12
C ARG A 109 14.14 12.35 -1.08
N LEU A 110 14.98 11.46 -0.54
CA LEU A 110 16.43 11.64 -0.49
C LEU A 110 17.03 11.80 -1.88
N ARG A 111 16.63 10.93 -2.82
CA ARG A 111 17.01 11.01 -4.23
C ARG A 111 16.74 12.37 -4.82
N MET A 112 15.50 12.85 -4.69
CA MET A 112 15.06 13.98 -5.48
C MET A 112 15.60 15.28 -4.88
N TYR A 113 15.68 15.36 -3.54
CA TYR A 113 16.30 16.49 -2.86
C TYR A 113 17.82 16.55 -2.99
N ARG A 114 18.51 15.42 -3.20
CA ARG A 114 19.97 15.41 -3.45
C ARG A 114 20.37 16.22 -4.67
N VAL A 115 19.50 16.34 -5.67
CA VAL A 115 19.79 17.18 -6.85
C VAL A 115 19.90 18.65 -6.45
N PHE A 116 19.15 19.06 -5.44
CA PHE A 116 19.20 20.40 -4.88
C PHE A 116 20.26 20.55 -3.78
N GLY A 117 21.19 19.59 -3.68
CA GLY A 117 22.31 19.63 -2.76
C GLY A 117 21.97 19.29 -1.31
N LEU A 118 20.81 18.66 -1.04
CA LEU A 118 20.48 18.21 0.32
C LEU A 118 21.18 16.88 0.65
N GLY A 119 21.79 16.83 1.83
CA GLY A 119 22.42 15.64 2.39
C GLY A 119 21.43 14.66 3.01
N GLY A 120 21.92 13.45 3.35
CA GLY A 120 21.11 12.41 4.00
C GLY A 120 20.53 12.85 5.35
N ALA A 121 21.33 13.54 6.17
CA ALA A 121 20.92 14.03 7.47
C ALA A 121 19.83 15.12 7.37
N GLU A 122 19.94 16.02 6.38
CA GLU A 122 18.93 17.06 6.14
C GLU A 122 17.58 16.42 5.76
N VAL A 123 17.59 15.45 4.84
CA VAL A 123 16.35 14.77 4.43
C VAL A 123 15.77 13.94 5.56
N ALA A 124 16.60 13.23 6.33
CA ALA A 124 16.14 12.52 7.52
C ALA A 124 15.49 13.46 8.55
N THR A 125 16.03 14.68 8.70
CA THR A 125 15.46 15.72 9.56
C THR A 125 14.11 16.20 9.05
N VAL A 126 13.97 16.45 7.74
CA VAL A 126 12.67 16.80 7.11
C VAL A 126 11.64 15.70 7.34
N MET A 127 12.05 14.43 7.21
CA MET A 127 11.16 13.28 7.43
C MET A 127 10.78 13.11 8.90
N ALA A 128 11.72 13.27 9.83
CA ALA A 128 11.43 13.23 11.26
C ALA A 128 10.50 14.38 11.67
N PHE A 129 10.73 15.57 11.12
CA PHE A 129 9.85 16.73 11.29
C PHE A 129 8.43 16.43 10.78
N ALA A 130 8.31 15.84 9.58
CA ALA A 130 7.01 15.45 9.04
C ALA A 130 6.29 14.38 9.89
N GLY A 131 7.02 13.38 10.39
CA GLY A 131 6.49 12.36 11.29
C GLY A 131 6.00 12.94 12.61
N LEU A 132 6.74 13.90 13.18
CA LEU A 132 6.31 14.64 14.36
C LEU A 132 5.05 15.48 14.06
N SER A 133 5.01 16.19 12.93
CA SER A 133 3.81 16.94 12.50
C SER A 133 2.57 16.04 12.45
N PHE A 134 2.71 14.85 11.83
CA PHE A 134 1.62 13.89 11.76
C PHE A 134 1.13 13.48 13.16
N ALA A 135 2.04 13.16 14.08
CA ALA A 135 1.69 12.84 15.46
C ALA A 135 0.97 14.00 16.19
N LEU A 136 1.38 15.24 15.92
CA LEU A 136 0.74 16.44 16.47
C LEU A 136 -0.68 16.65 15.89
N GLY A 137 -0.89 16.40 14.59
CA GLY A 137 -2.22 16.44 13.97
C GLY A 137 -3.14 15.35 14.53
N VAL A 138 -2.61 14.13 14.68
CA VAL A 138 -3.30 13.02 15.37
C VAL A 138 -3.70 13.45 16.78
N ALA A 139 -2.78 14.04 17.56
CA ALA A 139 -3.06 14.49 18.92
C ALA A 139 -4.14 15.58 18.96
N ALA A 140 -4.09 16.56 18.04
CA ALA A 140 -5.07 17.64 17.96
C ALA A 140 -6.47 17.11 17.64
N LEU A 141 -6.61 16.25 16.64
CA LEU A 141 -7.90 15.70 16.24
C LEU A 141 -8.43 14.66 17.22
N ALA A 142 -7.57 13.79 17.75
CA ALA A 142 -7.96 12.80 18.76
C ALA A 142 -8.44 13.49 20.04
N SER A 143 -7.74 14.52 20.52
CA SER A 143 -8.17 15.28 21.69
C SER A 143 -9.51 15.98 21.47
N ALA A 144 -9.70 16.66 20.33
CA ALA A 144 -10.97 17.29 19.99
C ALA A 144 -12.12 16.26 19.94
N ALA A 145 -11.94 15.14 19.24
CA ALA A 145 -12.96 14.10 19.12
C ALA A 145 -13.24 13.42 20.47
N PHE A 146 -12.22 13.10 21.26
CA PHE A 146 -12.39 12.38 22.53
C PHE A 146 -12.98 13.26 23.64
N ILE A 147 -12.76 14.57 23.60
CA ILE A 147 -13.37 15.51 24.54
C ILE A 147 -14.82 15.79 24.15
N LEU A 148 -15.08 16.09 22.87
CA LEU A 148 -16.39 16.59 22.41
C LEU A 148 -17.39 15.47 22.08
N GLU A 149 -16.91 14.29 21.67
CA GLU A 149 -17.75 13.14 21.28
C GLU A 149 -17.49 11.92 22.16
N ALA A 150 -17.00 12.13 23.40
CA ALA A 150 -16.68 11.06 24.35
C ALA A 150 -17.83 10.06 24.51
N GLY A 151 -19.07 10.54 24.64
CA GLY A 151 -20.26 9.70 24.81
C GLY A 151 -20.57 8.82 23.60
N ARG A 152 -20.19 9.22 22.38
CA ARG A 152 -20.38 8.44 21.15
C ARG A 152 -19.25 7.45 20.92
N ILE A 153 -18.01 7.83 21.25
CA ILE A 153 -16.81 7.02 21.01
C ILE A 153 -16.64 5.95 22.09
N ALA A 154 -17.00 6.25 23.34
CA ALA A 154 -16.78 5.38 24.48
C ALA A 154 -17.43 3.98 24.37
N PRO A 155 -18.70 3.85 23.90
CA PRO A 155 -19.28 2.52 23.66
C PRO A 155 -18.50 1.69 22.64
N LEU A 156 -17.95 2.33 21.60
CA LEU A 156 -17.18 1.68 20.54
C LEU A 156 -15.85 1.14 21.07
N LEU A 157 -15.22 1.86 22.00
CA LEU A 157 -13.99 1.46 22.68
C LEU A 157 -14.22 0.55 23.90
N ARG A 158 -15.49 0.29 24.28
CA ARG A 158 -15.86 -0.42 25.51
C ARG A 158 -15.26 0.21 26.77
N LEU A 159 -15.22 1.54 26.81
CA LEU A 159 -14.72 2.34 27.92
C LEU A 159 -15.82 3.23 28.50
N PRO A 160 -15.70 3.70 29.75
CA PRO A 160 -16.55 4.77 30.26
C PRO A 160 -16.30 6.10 29.50
N PRO A 161 -17.33 6.92 29.23
CA PRO A 161 -17.16 8.23 28.58
C PRO A 161 -16.16 9.13 29.29
N ALA A 162 -16.12 9.09 30.62
CA ALA A 162 -15.17 9.88 31.40
C ALA A 162 -13.71 9.49 31.09
N SER A 163 -13.42 8.19 30.94
CA SER A 163 -12.08 7.70 30.61
C SER A 163 -11.62 8.19 29.23
N VAL A 164 -12.50 8.15 28.23
CA VAL A 164 -12.21 8.66 26.89
C VAL A 164 -11.95 10.18 26.93
N ALA A 165 -12.78 10.94 27.64
CA ALA A 165 -12.59 12.38 27.80
C ALA A 165 -11.27 12.72 28.50
N TRP A 166 -10.90 12.00 29.57
CA TRP A 166 -9.63 12.19 30.27
C TRP A 166 -8.42 11.91 29.38
N VAL A 167 -8.47 10.87 28.54
CA VAL A 167 -7.44 10.63 27.53
C VAL A 167 -7.36 11.81 26.56
N GLY A 168 -8.51 12.31 26.10
CA GLY A 168 -8.56 13.50 25.25
C GLY A 168 -7.90 14.73 25.88
N TRP A 169 -8.20 15.02 27.15
CA TRP A 169 -7.58 16.11 27.91
C TRP A 169 -6.09 15.92 28.16
N ALA A 170 -5.65 14.68 28.46
CA ALA A 170 -4.23 14.38 28.64
C ALA A 170 -3.44 14.61 27.34
N VAL A 171 -3.99 14.18 26.20
CA VAL A 171 -3.40 14.41 24.87
C VAL A 171 -3.39 15.90 24.52
N ALA A 172 -4.48 16.64 24.81
CA ALA A 172 -4.53 18.09 24.64
C ALA A 172 -3.46 18.80 25.49
N GLY A 173 -3.27 18.36 26.75
CA GLY A 173 -2.24 18.86 27.64
C GLY A 173 -0.83 18.63 27.08
N GLY A 174 -0.55 17.44 26.53
CA GLY A 174 0.71 17.15 25.85
C GLY A 174 0.96 18.05 24.64
N LEU A 175 -0.07 18.29 23.82
CA LEU A 175 0.01 19.22 22.68
C LEU A 175 0.27 20.66 23.14
N ALA A 176 -0.42 21.12 24.19
CA ALA A 176 -0.22 22.45 24.76
C ALA A 176 1.20 22.61 25.33
N LEU A 177 1.72 21.60 26.03
CA LEU A 177 3.10 21.58 26.54
C LEU A 177 4.13 21.63 25.41
N TYR A 178 3.89 20.92 24.31
CA TYR A 178 4.75 21.00 23.12
C TYR A 178 4.77 22.41 22.55
N LEU A 179 3.60 23.03 22.35
CA LEU A 179 3.52 24.41 21.84
C LEU A 179 4.19 25.41 22.79
N LEU A 180 3.95 25.28 24.10
CA LEU A 180 4.58 26.11 25.13
C LEU A 180 6.10 25.96 25.11
N TRP A 181 6.60 24.71 25.01
CA TRP A 181 8.03 24.44 24.89
C TRP A 181 8.62 25.11 23.64
N THR A 182 7.98 24.99 22.48
CA THR A 182 8.47 25.63 21.24
C THR A 182 8.39 27.16 21.27
N ALA A 183 7.56 27.75 22.13
CA ALA A 183 7.47 29.19 22.34
C ALA A 183 8.58 29.74 23.26
N ILE A 184 8.92 29.01 24.32
CA ILE A 184 9.81 29.51 25.39
C ILE A 184 11.25 29.00 25.23
N ALA A 185 11.43 27.78 24.71
CA ALA A 185 12.74 27.15 24.65
C ALA A 185 13.65 27.81 23.61
N ARG A 186 14.82 28.27 24.07
CA ARG A 186 15.92 28.75 23.20
C ARG A 186 17.05 27.74 23.06
N ARG A 187 17.03 26.66 23.86
CA ARG A 187 18.08 25.63 23.90
C ARG A 187 17.60 24.34 23.24
N ARG A 188 18.53 23.60 22.63
CA ARG A 188 18.27 22.31 21.99
C ARG A 188 17.93 21.27 23.08
N LEU A 189 16.86 20.50 22.89
CA LEU A 189 16.55 19.35 23.73
C LEU A 189 17.35 18.14 23.22
N ALA A 190 18.20 17.59 24.08
CA ALA A 190 18.85 16.31 23.82
C ALA A 190 18.01 15.19 24.47
N ILE A 191 17.43 14.31 23.65
CA ILE A 191 16.70 13.11 24.10
C ILE A 191 17.47 11.90 23.56
N GLY A 192 18.32 11.30 24.40
CA GLY A 192 19.25 10.25 23.97
C GLY A 192 20.22 10.74 22.90
N ALA A 193 20.27 10.08 21.74
CA ALA A 193 21.09 10.50 20.59
C ALA A 193 20.46 11.62 19.74
N TRP A 194 19.21 12.00 20.03
CA TRP A 194 18.47 12.99 19.25
C TRP A 194 18.66 14.38 19.82
N VAL A 195 19.10 15.33 18.99
CA VAL A 195 19.20 16.74 19.35
C VAL A 195 18.09 17.50 18.59
N LEU A 196 17.00 17.80 19.28
CA LEU A 196 15.85 18.53 18.76
C LEU A 196 16.05 20.03 19.01
N ALA A 197 16.19 20.80 17.93
CA ALA A 197 16.10 22.25 18.03
C ALA A 197 14.60 22.63 18.09
N PRO A 198 14.20 23.57 18.95
CA PRO A 198 12.82 24.05 18.93
C PRO A 198 12.56 24.74 17.58
N PRO A 199 11.52 24.33 16.82
CA PRO A 199 11.21 24.91 15.51
C PRO A 199 10.68 26.36 15.60
N GLY A 200 10.41 26.86 16.80
CA GLY A 200 9.71 28.12 17.04
C GLY A 200 8.20 27.96 16.90
N LEU A 201 7.45 28.78 17.66
CA LEU A 201 6.00 28.67 17.76
C LEU A 201 5.28 28.71 16.41
N ALA A 202 5.71 29.59 15.49
CA ALA A 202 5.08 29.72 14.18
C ALA A 202 5.18 28.44 13.32
N LEU A 203 6.34 27.77 13.33
CA LEU A 203 6.49 26.50 12.62
C LEU A 203 5.74 25.38 13.34
N ALA A 204 5.76 25.34 14.68
CA ALA A 204 5.03 24.35 15.47
C ALA A 204 3.51 24.43 15.26
N VAL A 205 2.92 25.63 15.28
CA VAL A 205 1.51 25.84 14.93
C VAL A 205 1.25 25.44 13.48
N GLY A 206 2.17 25.76 12.56
CA GLY A 206 2.11 25.28 11.19
C GLY A 206 2.05 23.75 11.08
N GLN A 207 2.84 23.01 11.89
CA GLN A 207 2.81 21.54 11.93
C GLN A 207 1.42 21.03 12.32
N VAL A 208 0.85 21.59 13.39
CA VAL A 208 -0.47 21.19 13.89
C VAL A 208 -1.55 21.46 12.84
N VAL A 209 -1.57 22.67 12.27
CA VAL A 209 -2.59 23.08 11.29
C VAL A 209 -2.50 22.23 10.02
N VAL A 210 -1.30 22.09 9.45
CA VAL A 210 -1.12 21.32 8.21
C VAL A 210 -1.47 19.85 8.42
N ALA A 211 -1.03 19.24 9.53
CA ALA A 211 -1.33 17.84 9.80
C ALA A 211 -2.80 17.59 10.15
N SER A 212 -3.44 18.51 10.88
CA SER A 212 -4.87 18.40 11.19
C SER A 212 -5.72 18.57 9.93
N LEU A 213 -5.38 19.55 9.08
CA LEU A 213 -6.09 19.78 7.83
C LEU A 213 -5.97 18.58 6.89
N ASP A 214 -4.77 18.00 6.78
CA ASP A 214 -4.55 16.75 6.02
C ASP A 214 -5.49 15.65 6.52
N LEU A 215 -5.42 15.30 7.80
CA LEU A 215 -6.24 14.25 8.39
C LEU A 215 -7.75 14.51 8.26
N VAL A 216 -8.19 15.77 8.39
CA VAL A 216 -9.59 16.16 8.17
C VAL A 216 -10.02 15.91 6.73
N LEU A 217 -9.18 16.27 5.74
CA LEU A 217 -9.49 16.05 4.33
C LEU A 217 -9.53 14.56 3.98
N VAL A 218 -8.58 13.76 4.49
CA VAL A 218 -8.60 12.31 4.25
C VAL A 218 -9.80 11.64 4.93
N ALA A 219 -10.12 12.04 6.16
CA ALA A 219 -11.30 11.56 6.85
C ALA A 219 -12.59 11.99 6.11
N ALA A 220 -12.65 13.20 5.55
CA ALA A 220 -13.78 13.65 4.74
C ALA A 220 -13.94 12.82 3.46
N ALA A 221 -12.84 12.47 2.78
CA ALA A 221 -12.87 11.60 1.61
C ALA A 221 -13.51 10.24 1.91
N LEU A 222 -13.19 9.63 3.06
CA LEU A 222 -13.76 8.35 3.46
C LEU A 222 -15.17 8.49 4.03
N HIS A 223 -15.46 9.51 4.84
CA HIS A 223 -16.79 9.76 5.42
C HIS A 223 -17.84 9.95 4.34
N LEU A 224 -17.49 10.64 3.25
CA LEU A 224 -18.36 10.86 2.09
C LEU A 224 -18.75 9.54 1.38
N LEU A 225 -17.90 8.51 1.48
CA LEU A 225 -18.15 7.19 0.89
C LEU A 225 -18.92 6.25 1.83
N LEU A 226 -19.11 6.62 3.11
CA LEU A 226 -19.87 5.76 4.01
C LEU A 226 -21.34 5.66 3.60
N PRO A 227 -21.99 4.50 3.86
CA PRO A 227 -23.42 4.39 3.67
C PRO A 227 -24.15 5.41 4.55
N ILE A 228 -25.08 6.15 3.94
CA ILE A 228 -25.88 7.18 4.62
C ILE A 228 -27.02 6.48 5.36
N GLY A 229 -27.10 6.68 6.68
CA GLY A 229 -28.19 6.16 7.50
C GLY A 229 -28.09 6.57 8.97
N PRO A 230 -29.01 6.08 9.82
CA PRO A 230 -29.05 6.42 11.24
C PRO A 230 -27.79 6.01 12.02
N ALA A 231 -27.10 4.97 11.53
CA ALA A 231 -25.88 4.45 12.11
C ALA A 231 -24.60 5.19 11.65
N THR A 232 -24.71 6.12 10.70
CA THR A 232 -23.56 6.91 10.22
C THR A 232 -23.13 7.89 11.33
N PRO A 233 -21.86 7.83 11.80
CA PRO A 233 -21.38 8.72 12.85
C PRO A 233 -21.36 10.19 12.36
N SER A 234 -21.47 11.12 13.32
CA SER A 234 -21.15 12.53 13.06
C SER A 234 -19.72 12.64 12.52
N PHE A 235 -19.45 13.65 11.70
CA PHE A 235 -18.12 13.80 11.09
C PHE A 235 -17.00 13.88 12.15
N LEU A 236 -17.24 14.57 13.27
CA LEU A 236 -16.28 14.68 14.36
C LEU A 236 -16.05 13.34 15.07
N ALA A 237 -17.10 12.56 15.34
CA ALA A 237 -16.96 11.21 15.88
C ALA A 237 -16.21 10.30 14.90
N PHE A 238 -16.50 10.43 13.60
CA PHE A 238 -15.78 9.70 12.56
C PHE A 238 -14.29 10.07 12.49
N ILE A 239 -13.93 11.35 12.64
CA ILE A 239 -12.52 11.76 12.75
C ILE A 239 -11.82 11.03 13.90
N GLY A 240 -12.46 10.94 15.07
CA GLY A 240 -11.91 10.21 16.20
C GLY A 240 -11.67 8.73 15.89
N ILE A 241 -12.67 8.07 15.28
CA ILE A 241 -12.58 6.67 14.84
C ILE A 241 -11.47 6.49 13.80
N TYR A 242 -11.44 7.35 12.77
CA TYR A 242 -10.45 7.35 11.71
C TYR A 242 -9.03 7.48 12.26
N VAL A 243 -8.79 8.45 13.15
CA VAL A 243 -7.47 8.66 13.76
C VAL A 243 -7.04 7.43 14.58
N VAL A 244 -7.94 6.82 15.35
CA VAL A 244 -7.65 5.57 16.07
C VAL A 244 -7.27 4.44 15.10
N SER A 245 -8.05 4.26 14.02
CA SER A 245 -7.77 3.26 12.99
C SER A 245 -6.43 3.52 12.26
N THR A 246 -6.11 4.78 11.95
CA THR A 246 -4.83 5.16 11.32
C THR A 246 -3.65 4.94 12.25
N VAL A 247 -3.78 5.25 13.54
CA VAL A 247 -2.74 5.00 14.54
C VAL A 247 -2.49 3.49 14.69
N ALA A 248 -3.55 2.68 14.78
CA ALA A 248 -3.45 1.22 14.81
C ALA A 248 -2.73 0.68 13.55
N GLY A 249 -3.12 1.15 12.37
CA GLY A 249 -2.47 0.79 11.11
C GLY A 249 -0.99 1.20 11.07
N THR A 250 -0.65 2.39 11.58
CA THR A 250 0.73 2.90 11.59
C THR A 250 1.64 2.11 12.54
N ILE A 251 1.16 1.83 13.76
CA ILE A 251 1.90 1.06 14.78
C ILE A 251 2.15 -0.37 14.30
N SER A 252 1.24 -0.94 13.52
CA SER A 252 1.37 -2.30 13.00
C SER A 252 2.53 -2.49 12.00
N HIS A 253 3.04 -1.40 11.42
CA HIS A 253 4.01 -1.40 10.32
C HIS A 253 3.59 -2.20 9.07
N VAL A 254 2.34 -2.63 8.98
CA VAL A 254 1.80 -3.33 7.82
C VAL A 254 1.84 -2.39 6.60
N PRO A 255 2.34 -2.86 5.44
CA PRO A 255 2.32 -2.07 4.21
C PRO A 255 0.93 -1.54 3.87
N GLY A 256 0.83 -0.22 3.72
CA GLY A 256 -0.44 0.49 3.49
C GLY A 256 -1.45 0.43 4.65
N GLY A 257 -1.09 -0.15 5.79
CA GLY A 257 -2.02 -0.44 6.89
C GLY A 257 -3.11 -1.45 6.55
N LEU A 258 -2.93 -2.20 5.45
CA LEU A 258 -3.95 -3.10 4.88
C LEU A 258 -4.41 -4.14 5.90
N GLY A 259 -5.72 -4.25 6.08
CA GLY A 259 -6.37 -5.17 7.01
C GLY A 259 -6.45 -4.65 8.44
N VAL A 260 -5.43 -3.96 8.95
CA VAL A 260 -5.48 -3.36 10.31
C VAL A 260 -6.36 -2.13 10.33
N PHE A 261 -6.21 -1.24 9.36
CA PHE A 261 -7.04 -0.03 9.24
C PHE A 261 -8.51 -0.39 8.98
N GLU A 262 -8.76 -1.25 8.00
CA GLU A 262 -10.09 -1.72 7.63
C GLU A 262 -10.73 -2.53 8.76
N GLY A 263 -9.98 -3.43 9.39
CA GLY A 263 -10.44 -4.21 10.54
C GLY A 263 -10.80 -3.32 11.72
N ALA A 264 -10.00 -2.30 12.01
CA ALA A 264 -10.33 -1.33 13.06
C ALA A 264 -11.64 -0.58 12.74
N LEU A 265 -11.87 -0.19 11.49
CA LEU A 265 -13.12 0.47 11.08
C LEU A 265 -14.32 -0.47 11.16
N LEU A 266 -14.20 -1.74 10.73
CA LEU A 266 -15.25 -2.74 10.88
C LEU A 266 -15.62 -2.99 12.35
N LEU A 267 -14.63 -2.96 13.25
CA LEU A 267 -14.84 -3.12 14.69
C LEU A 267 -15.45 -1.87 15.35
N LEU A 268 -15.06 -0.67 14.90
CA LEU A 268 -15.50 0.60 15.48
C LEU A 268 -16.76 1.16 14.83
N LEU A 269 -17.22 0.60 13.70
CA LEU A 269 -18.47 0.96 13.02
C LEU A 269 -19.41 -0.24 12.85
N PRO A 270 -19.73 -0.99 13.93
CA PRO A 270 -20.52 -2.22 13.82
C PRO A 270 -21.98 -1.98 13.39
N GLY A 271 -22.46 -0.74 13.44
CA GLY A 271 -23.80 -0.37 13.01
C GLY A 271 -23.95 -0.17 11.49
N LEU A 272 -22.84 -0.11 10.74
CA LEU A 272 -22.88 0.01 9.28
C LEU A 272 -22.90 -1.39 8.64
N PRO A 273 -23.62 -1.57 7.51
CA PRO A 273 -23.54 -2.82 6.75
C PRO A 273 -22.09 -3.08 6.32
N ALA A 274 -21.55 -4.23 6.70
CA ALA A 274 -20.14 -4.55 6.52
C ALA A 274 -19.73 -4.57 5.03
N GLU A 275 -20.62 -5.04 4.16
CA GLU A 275 -20.43 -5.06 2.71
C GLU A 275 -20.33 -3.64 2.13
N ALA A 276 -21.19 -2.73 2.59
CA ALA A 276 -21.19 -1.33 2.15
C ALA A 276 -19.97 -0.58 2.70
N LEU A 277 -19.57 -0.83 3.94
CA LEU A 277 -18.35 -0.27 4.53
C LEU A 277 -17.10 -0.77 3.78
N LEU A 278 -17.02 -2.05 3.44
CA LEU A 278 -15.92 -2.57 2.62
C LEU A 278 -15.91 -1.96 1.23
N ALA A 279 -17.07 -1.80 0.58
CA ALA A 279 -17.16 -1.12 -0.71
C ALA A 279 -16.61 0.32 -0.63
N ALA A 280 -17.00 1.07 0.40
CA ALA A 280 -16.50 2.42 0.67
C ALA A 280 -14.98 2.43 0.86
N LEU A 281 -14.44 1.47 1.62
CA LEU A 281 -13.00 1.34 1.87
C LEU A 281 -12.22 1.02 0.59
N VAL A 282 -12.73 0.12 -0.25
CA VAL A 282 -12.10 -0.19 -1.54
C VAL A 282 -12.06 1.04 -2.44
N ILE A 283 -13.17 1.78 -2.56
CA ILE A 283 -13.23 3.01 -3.34
C ILE A 283 -12.26 4.05 -2.77
N PHE A 284 -12.24 4.23 -1.45
CA PHE A 284 -11.30 5.10 -0.77
C PHE A 284 -9.84 4.75 -1.10
N ARG A 285 -9.47 3.47 -1.10
CA ARG A 285 -8.12 3.03 -1.51
C ARG A 285 -7.83 3.38 -2.97
N VAL A 286 -8.80 3.27 -3.86
CA VAL A 286 -8.62 3.70 -5.26
C VAL A 286 -8.35 5.21 -5.32
N CYS A 287 -9.18 6.02 -4.65
CA CYS A 287 -9.08 7.48 -4.68
C CYS A 287 -7.83 8.02 -3.98
N TYR A 288 -7.49 7.50 -2.80
CA TYR A 288 -6.45 8.04 -1.94
C TYR A 288 -5.09 7.34 -2.09
N ASN A 289 -5.06 6.07 -2.47
CA ASN A 289 -3.81 5.33 -2.61
C ASN A 289 -3.42 5.06 -4.07
N LEU A 290 -4.32 4.49 -4.88
CA LEU A 290 -3.99 3.99 -6.21
C LEU A 290 -3.82 5.10 -7.24
N VAL A 291 -4.81 6.00 -7.36
CA VAL A 291 -4.77 7.09 -8.34
C VAL A 291 -3.58 8.03 -8.08
N PRO A 292 -3.33 8.51 -6.85
CA PRO A 292 -2.14 9.32 -6.57
C PRO A 292 -0.83 8.58 -6.83
N LEU A 293 -0.77 7.26 -6.62
CA LEU A 293 0.41 6.45 -6.93
C LEU A 293 0.70 6.39 -8.43
N ILE A 294 -0.33 6.22 -9.27
CA ILE A 294 -0.19 6.24 -10.74
C ILE A 294 0.32 7.60 -11.19
N LEU A 295 -0.27 8.69 -10.68
CA LEU A 295 0.20 10.06 -10.96
C LEU A 295 1.65 10.27 -10.52
N ALA A 296 2.01 9.79 -9.33
CA ALA A 296 3.38 9.88 -8.81
C ALA A 296 4.38 9.11 -9.66
N ALA A 297 4.03 7.90 -10.12
CA ALA A 297 4.86 7.13 -11.03
C ALA A 297 5.08 7.87 -12.36
N GLY A 298 4.03 8.48 -12.93
CA GLY A 298 4.14 9.32 -14.12
C GLY A 298 5.03 10.55 -13.90
N LEU A 299 4.84 11.27 -12.81
CA LEU A 299 5.68 12.43 -12.46
C LEU A 299 7.14 12.06 -12.23
N LEU A 300 7.40 10.91 -11.60
CA LEU A 300 8.74 10.38 -11.42
C LEU A 300 9.36 10.00 -12.78
N ALA A 301 8.62 9.34 -13.66
CA ALA A 301 9.08 9.00 -15.01
C ALA A 301 9.45 10.27 -15.81
N VAL A 302 8.61 11.31 -15.78
CA VAL A 302 8.89 12.60 -16.42
C VAL A 302 10.12 13.28 -15.80
N PHE A 303 10.26 13.25 -14.48
CA PHE A 303 11.42 13.79 -13.77
C PHE A 303 12.73 13.13 -14.23
N GLU A 304 12.72 11.81 -14.43
CA GLU A 304 13.88 11.07 -14.92
C GLU A 304 14.15 11.32 -16.40
N LEU A 305 13.10 11.36 -17.24
CA LEU A 305 13.24 11.57 -18.69
C LEU A 305 13.82 12.95 -19.02
N ARG A 306 13.44 13.99 -18.27
CA ARG A 306 13.95 15.36 -18.43
C ARG A 306 15.46 15.48 -18.18
N ARG A 307 16.08 14.52 -17.48
CA ARG A 307 17.52 14.57 -17.14
C ARG A 307 18.44 14.09 -18.25
N ARG A 308 17.93 13.63 -19.41
CA ARG A 308 18.66 13.18 -20.63
C ARG A 308 19.85 12.22 -20.42
N ARG A 309 20.08 11.76 -19.20
CA ARG A 309 20.96 10.68 -18.79
C ARG A 309 20.18 9.93 -17.71
N PRO A 310 19.94 8.61 -17.84
CA PRO A 310 19.51 7.83 -16.68
C PRO A 310 20.58 8.08 -15.61
N PRO A 311 20.23 8.65 -14.44
CA PRO A 311 21.23 8.95 -13.44
C PRO A 311 22.02 7.67 -13.12
N ALA A 312 23.33 7.79 -12.88
CA ALA A 312 24.24 6.63 -12.74
C ALA A 312 23.81 5.59 -11.69
N TRP A 313 22.90 5.97 -10.78
CA TRP A 313 22.36 5.17 -9.70
C TRP A 313 20.93 4.64 -9.98
N VAL A 314 20.30 5.01 -11.09
CA VAL A 314 19.02 4.44 -11.58
C VAL A 314 19.23 3.19 -12.39
N ALA A 315 20.31 3.13 -13.17
CA ALA A 315 20.73 1.91 -13.84
C ALA A 315 20.74 0.69 -12.87
N PRO A 316 21.29 0.79 -11.64
CA PRO A 316 21.21 -0.32 -10.68
C PRO A 316 19.83 -0.54 -10.03
N LEU A 317 18.89 0.42 -10.08
CA LEU A 317 17.55 0.28 -9.50
C LEU A 317 16.44 -0.07 -10.50
N ALA A 318 16.66 0.19 -11.80
CA ALA A 318 15.70 -0.08 -12.85
C ALA A 318 15.38 -1.58 -12.96
N ALA A 319 16.41 -2.41 -12.85
CA ALA A 319 16.29 -3.86 -12.78
C ALA A 319 15.45 -4.31 -11.57
N PRO A 320 15.82 -3.97 -10.31
CA PRO A 320 14.98 -4.23 -9.13
C PRO A 320 13.54 -3.73 -9.25
N ALA A 321 13.33 -2.51 -9.72
CA ALA A 321 12.00 -1.92 -9.84
C ALA A 321 11.13 -2.64 -10.88
N ALA A 322 11.69 -2.97 -12.05
CA ALA A 322 10.98 -3.75 -13.07
C ALA A 322 10.69 -5.18 -12.60
N GLY A 323 11.59 -5.79 -11.83
CA GLY A 323 11.35 -7.08 -11.19
C GLY A 323 10.25 -7.02 -10.14
N ILE A 324 10.24 -6.02 -9.27
CA ILE A 324 9.16 -5.82 -8.29
C ILE A 324 7.82 -5.58 -9.00
N LEU A 325 7.80 -4.74 -10.03
CA LEU A 325 6.60 -4.47 -10.81
C LEU A 325 6.07 -5.74 -11.48
N GLY A 326 6.95 -6.57 -12.06
CA GLY A 326 6.60 -7.89 -12.58
C GLY A 326 6.01 -8.81 -11.53
N PHE A 327 6.61 -8.85 -10.33
CA PHE A 327 6.13 -9.67 -9.23
C PHE A 327 4.73 -9.24 -8.74
N VAL A 328 4.52 -7.93 -8.59
CA VAL A 328 3.22 -7.36 -8.19
C VAL A 328 2.17 -7.60 -9.28
N GLY A 329 2.49 -7.35 -10.55
CA GLY A 329 1.58 -7.60 -11.65
C GLY A 329 1.17 -9.08 -11.74
N ALA A 330 2.13 -9.99 -11.60
CA ALA A 330 1.85 -11.42 -11.55
C ALA A 330 0.99 -11.83 -10.34
N THR A 331 1.21 -11.20 -9.18
CA THR A 331 0.40 -11.40 -7.98
C THR A 331 -1.05 -10.97 -8.26
N VAL A 332 -1.26 -9.76 -8.78
CA VAL A 332 -2.59 -9.25 -9.11
C VAL A 332 -3.27 -10.15 -10.14
N ALA A 333 -2.55 -10.62 -11.16
CA ALA A 333 -3.11 -11.52 -12.17
C ALA A 333 -3.58 -12.87 -11.60
N LEU A 334 -2.84 -13.45 -10.64
CA LEU A 334 -3.23 -14.70 -9.98
C LEU A 334 -4.41 -14.49 -9.02
N LEU A 335 -4.39 -13.44 -8.21
CA LEU A 335 -5.48 -13.16 -7.26
C LEU A 335 -6.78 -12.81 -8.01
N ALA A 336 -6.70 -11.98 -9.06
CA ALA A 336 -7.85 -11.63 -9.89
C ALA A 336 -8.41 -12.87 -10.62
N GLY A 337 -7.52 -13.71 -11.16
CA GLY A 337 -7.91 -14.96 -11.81
C GLY A 337 -8.63 -15.93 -10.86
N ALA A 338 -8.22 -15.99 -9.60
CA ALA A 338 -8.88 -16.82 -8.59
C ALA A 338 -10.24 -16.24 -8.15
N ALA A 339 -10.39 -14.92 -8.10
CA ALA A 339 -11.60 -14.25 -7.65
C ALA A 339 -12.70 -14.13 -8.73
N ALA A 340 -12.31 -13.99 -10.00
CA ALA A 340 -13.23 -13.70 -11.10
C ALA A 340 -12.84 -14.48 -12.37
N PRO A 341 -13.08 -15.81 -12.43
CA PRO A 341 -12.87 -16.60 -13.64
C PRO A 341 -13.75 -16.08 -14.79
N PRO A 342 -13.29 -16.17 -16.06
CA PRO A 342 -13.97 -15.57 -17.20
C PRO A 342 -15.38 -16.10 -17.42
N VAL A 343 -16.38 -15.22 -17.37
CA VAL A 343 -17.80 -15.57 -17.54
C VAL A 343 -18.28 -15.34 -18.99
N GLN A 344 -17.63 -14.46 -19.74
CA GLN A 344 -18.15 -13.94 -21.02
C GLN A 344 -17.46 -14.51 -22.27
N ALA A 345 -16.37 -15.27 -22.12
CA ALA A 345 -15.67 -15.90 -23.24
C ALA A 345 -16.31 -17.26 -23.61
N PRO A 346 -16.28 -17.68 -24.88
CA PRO A 346 -16.69 -19.01 -25.30
C PRO A 346 -15.96 -20.09 -24.48
N SER A 347 -16.65 -21.14 -24.04
CA SER A 347 -16.10 -22.17 -23.16
C SER A 347 -14.81 -22.83 -23.69
N TRP A 348 -14.73 -23.03 -25.01
CA TRP A 348 -13.55 -23.57 -25.70
C TRP A 348 -12.31 -22.66 -25.61
N LEU A 349 -12.48 -21.36 -25.40
CA LEU A 349 -11.41 -20.37 -25.28
C LEU A 349 -11.15 -19.97 -23.82
N ALA A 350 -12.20 -19.88 -23.01
CA ALA A 350 -12.15 -19.39 -21.64
C ALA A 350 -11.20 -20.19 -20.74
N GLU A 351 -11.24 -21.52 -20.85
CA GLU A 351 -10.40 -22.43 -20.07
C GLU A 351 -8.92 -22.37 -20.47
N PRO A 352 -8.53 -22.60 -21.73
CA PRO A 352 -7.13 -22.48 -22.13
C PRO A 352 -6.57 -21.07 -21.92
N ALA A 353 -7.37 -20.01 -22.15
CA ALA A 353 -6.96 -18.64 -21.85
C ALA A 353 -6.79 -18.40 -20.34
N HIS A 354 -7.63 -19.01 -19.49
CA HIS A 354 -7.45 -18.94 -18.05
C HIS A 354 -6.14 -19.63 -17.62
N LEU A 355 -5.91 -20.87 -18.04
CA LEU A 355 -4.71 -21.63 -17.70
C LEU A 355 -3.43 -20.96 -18.23
N LEU A 356 -3.47 -20.43 -19.46
CA LEU A 356 -2.34 -19.75 -20.06
C LEU A 356 -1.93 -18.48 -19.29
N ALA A 357 -2.89 -17.65 -18.86
CA ALA A 357 -2.53 -16.47 -18.07
C ALA A 357 -2.13 -16.81 -16.62
N ALA A 358 -2.64 -17.90 -16.03
CA ALA A 358 -2.14 -18.40 -14.74
C ALA A 358 -0.69 -18.90 -14.84
N ALA A 359 -0.38 -19.67 -15.89
CA ALA A 359 0.98 -20.09 -16.21
C ALA A 359 1.91 -18.89 -16.47
N ALA A 360 1.44 -17.92 -17.27
CA ALA A 360 2.17 -16.69 -17.56
C ALA A 360 2.48 -15.89 -16.28
N ALA A 361 1.51 -15.74 -15.38
CA ALA A 361 1.73 -15.08 -14.10
C ALA A 361 2.73 -15.84 -13.22
N ALA A 362 2.66 -17.16 -13.14
CA ALA A 362 3.62 -17.97 -12.39
C ALA A 362 5.06 -17.87 -12.96
N VAL A 363 5.20 -17.89 -14.29
CA VAL A 363 6.48 -17.67 -14.96
C VAL A 363 6.99 -16.25 -14.71
N LEU A 364 6.11 -15.25 -14.74
CA LEU A 364 6.45 -13.86 -14.45
C LEU A 364 6.90 -13.68 -12.99
N LEU A 365 6.26 -14.31 -12.00
CA LEU A 365 6.70 -14.31 -10.59
C LEU A 365 8.15 -14.80 -10.45
N LEU A 366 8.49 -15.89 -11.14
CA LEU A 366 9.82 -16.48 -11.11
C LEU A 366 10.84 -15.64 -11.88
N ALA A 367 10.49 -15.20 -13.09
CA ALA A 367 11.33 -14.39 -13.97
C ALA A 367 11.64 -13.01 -13.37
N SER A 368 10.74 -12.48 -12.55
CA SER A 368 10.89 -11.20 -11.85
C SER A 368 12.15 -11.13 -10.98
N TRP A 369 12.64 -12.25 -10.45
CA TRP A 369 13.93 -12.30 -9.76
C TRP A 369 15.12 -12.07 -10.71
N GLY A 370 15.07 -12.71 -11.89
CA GLY A 370 16.09 -12.54 -12.93
C GLY A 370 16.14 -11.10 -13.46
N VAL A 371 14.98 -10.46 -13.56
CA VAL A 371 14.89 -9.02 -13.86
C VAL A 371 15.43 -8.18 -12.72
N ALA A 372 15.04 -8.47 -11.48
CA ALA A 372 15.48 -7.73 -10.29
C ALA A 372 17.00 -7.75 -10.09
N THR A 373 17.65 -8.84 -10.51
CA THR A 373 19.11 -9.01 -10.47
C THR A 373 19.83 -8.45 -11.70
N GLY A 374 19.09 -7.91 -12.69
CA GLY A 374 19.64 -7.19 -13.84
C GLY A 374 20.00 -8.07 -15.05
N GLY A 375 19.53 -9.32 -15.10
CA GLY A 375 19.84 -10.26 -16.17
C GLY A 375 18.90 -10.16 -17.38
N ARG A 376 19.46 -10.04 -18.60
CA ARG A 376 18.68 -10.02 -19.85
C ARG A 376 17.89 -11.31 -20.11
N ALA A 377 18.39 -12.48 -19.71
CA ALA A 377 17.66 -13.73 -19.85
C ALA A 377 16.34 -13.73 -19.05
N GLY A 378 16.39 -13.26 -17.79
CA GLY A 378 15.20 -13.11 -16.94
C GLY A 378 14.23 -12.05 -17.46
N TRP A 379 14.74 -11.01 -18.11
CA TRP A 379 13.89 -10.02 -18.79
C TRP A 379 13.19 -10.58 -20.03
N ARG A 380 13.86 -11.37 -20.87
CA ARG A 380 13.22 -11.99 -22.05
C ARG A 380 12.10 -12.94 -21.62
N THR A 381 12.33 -13.72 -20.56
CA THR A 381 11.30 -14.63 -20.02
C THR A 381 10.15 -13.85 -19.37
N ALA A 382 10.45 -12.78 -18.62
CA ALA A 382 9.42 -11.91 -18.03
C ALA A 382 8.59 -11.22 -19.12
N LEU A 383 9.23 -10.71 -20.17
CA LEU A 383 8.55 -10.04 -21.28
C LEU A 383 7.66 -11.02 -22.06
N ALA A 384 8.19 -12.20 -22.40
CA ALA A 384 7.41 -13.25 -23.04
C ALA A 384 6.21 -13.66 -22.18
N ALA A 385 6.39 -13.82 -20.87
CA ALA A 385 5.31 -14.11 -19.94
C ALA A 385 4.26 -12.97 -19.92
N THR A 386 4.67 -11.70 -19.89
CA THR A 386 3.71 -10.58 -19.96
C THR A 386 2.95 -10.53 -21.27
N CYS A 387 3.60 -10.81 -22.42
CA CYS A 387 2.95 -10.84 -23.72
C CYS A 387 1.95 -12.00 -23.82
N CYS A 388 2.33 -13.19 -23.36
CA CYS A 388 1.43 -14.35 -23.28
C CYS A 388 0.25 -14.08 -22.34
N GLY A 389 0.49 -13.45 -21.19
CA GLY A 389 -0.54 -13.07 -20.23
C GLY A 389 -1.52 -12.04 -20.79
N LEU A 390 -1.04 -11.05 -21.54
CA LEU A 390 -1.87 -10.08 -22.25
C LEU A 390 -2.75 -10.75 -23.30
N ALA A 391 -2.18 -11.60 -24.16
CA ALA A 391 -2.92 -12.32 -25.18
C ALA A 391 -3.99 -13.24 -24.56
N ALA A 392 -3.63 -13.94 -23.47
CA ALA A 392 -4.55 -14.77 -22.72
C ALA A 392 -5.66 -13.95 -22.03
N SER A 393 -5.34 -12.76 -21.51
CA SER A 393 -6.34 -11.85 -20.92
C SER A 393 -7.38 -11.40 -21.94
N LEU A 394 -6.98 -11.12 -23.19
CA LEU A 394 -7.91 -10.79 -24.27
C LEU A 394 -8.86 -11.96 -24.61
N GLY A 395 -8.37 -13.21 -24.51
CA GLY A 395 -9.18 -14.41 -24.72
C GLY A 395 -10.17 -14.73 -23.59
N ARG A 396 -10.07 -14.05 -22.44
CA ARG A 396 -10.97 -14.20 -21.28
C ARG A 396 -12.20 -13.29 -21.34
N GLY A 397 -12.24 -12.33 -22.27
CA GLY A 397 -13.25 -11.26 -22.33
C GLY A 397 -12.73 -9.93 -21.76
N PRO A 398 -13.60 -8.91 -21.56
CA PRO A 398 -13.20 -7.58 -21.10
C PRO A 398 -12.83 -7.57 -19.60
N ASP A 399 -11.69 -8.16 -19.26
CA ASP A 399 -11.09 -8.13 -17.92
C ASP A 399 -9.99 -7.07 -17.88
N TRP A 400 -10.35 -5.86 -17.46
CA TRP A 400 -9.43 -4.72 -17.38
C TRP A 400 -8.42 -4.89 -16.24
N ILE A 401 -8.74 -5.65 -15.19
CA ILE A 401 -7.83 -5.91 -14.05
C ILE A 401 -6.71 -6.84 -14.49
N ALA A 402 -7.04 -8.00 -15.07
CA ALA A 402 -6.03 -8.93 -15.56
C ALA A 402 -5.19 -8.33 -16.69
N THR A 403 -5.81 -7.55 -17.58
CA THR A 403 -5.11 -6.86 -18.66
C THR A 403 -4.13 -5.83 -18.11
N ALA A 404 -4.54 -5.00 -17.14
CA ALA A 404 -3.65 -4.04 -16.48
C ALA A 404 -2.51 -4.73 -15.72
N ALA A 405 -2.78 -5.89 -15.10
CA ALA A 405 -1.82 -6.68 -14.34
C ALA A 405 -0.64 -7.20 -15.20
N PHE A 406 -0.83 -7.37 -16.51
CA PHE A 406 0.25 -7.69 -17.45
C PHE A 406 0.77 -6.47 -18.23
N ALA A 407 -0.08 -5.49 -18.54
CA ALA A 407 0.29 -4.30 -19.30
C ALA A 407 1.28 -3.39 -18.52
N LEU A 408 1.03 -3.15 -17.23
CA LEU A 408 1.88 -2.29 -16.40
C LEU A 408 3.30 -2.88 -16.25
N PRO A 409 3.49 -4.17 -15.92
CA PRO A 409 4.80 -4.81 -15.97
C PRO A 409 5.45 -4.74 -17.35
N ALA A 410 4.72 -4.97 -18.43
CA ALA A 410 5.27 -4.90 -19.79
C ALA A 410 5.89 -3.54 -20.08
N LEU A 411 5.21 -2.45 -19.72
CA LEU A 411 5.74 -1.08 -19.85
C LEU A 411 7.00 -0.87 -19.01
N GLY A 412 7.01 -1.35 -17.75
CA GLY A 412 8.19 -1.25 -16.89
C GLY A 412 9.37 -2.08 -17.37
N LEU A 413 9.13 -3.27 -17.93
CA LEU A 413 10.13 -4.12 -18.54
C LEU A 413 10.72 -3.49 -19.79
N LEU A 414 9.89 -2.90 -20.66
CA LEU A 414 10.35 -2.17 -21.85
C LEU A 414 11.17 -0.93 -21.47
N ALA A 415 10.74 -0.19 -20.43
CA ALA A 415 11.48 0.95 -19.90
C ALA A 415 12.83 0.55 -19.28
N ALA A 416 12.92 -0.64 -18.68
CA ALA A 416 14.15 -1.16 -18.09
C ALA A 416 15.11 -1.78 -19.12
N ALA A 417 14.62 -2.17 -20.31
CA ALA A 417 15.41 -2.86 -21.34
C ALA A 417 16.78 -2.24 -21.67
N PRO A 418 16.92 -0.91 -21.89
CA PRO A 418 18.22 -0.30 -22.19
C PRO A 418 19.19 -0.29 -21.00
N LEU A 419 18.72 -0.56 -19.78
CA LEU A 419 19.49 -0.49 -18.54
C LEU A 419 19.97 -1.87 -18.04
N LEU A 420 19.57 -2.96 -18.72
CA LEU A 420 19.92 -4.33 -18.34
C LEU A 420 21.27 -4.77 -18.90
N ARG A 421 22.06 -5.44 -18.05
CA ARG A 421 23.40 -5.94 -18.40
C ARG A 421 23.30 -7.11 -19.37
N ALA A 422 24.14 -7.11 -20.41
CA ALA A 422 24.25 -8.25 -21.31
C ALA A 422 24.87 -9.47 -20.62
N ASP A 423 24.42 -10.66 -21.01
CA ASP A 423 25.09 -11.96 -20.81
C ASP A 423 25.55 -12.32 -19.39
N GLN A 424 24.65 -12.24 -18.42
CA GLN A 424 24.82 -13.00 -17.16
C GLN A 424 24.03 -14.31 -17.21
N PRO A 425 24.61 -15.43 -16.72
CA PRO A 425 23.87 -16.68 -16.60
C PRO A 425 22.68 -16.50 -15.65
N PRO A 426 21.53 -17.13 -15.94
CA PRO A 426 20.32 -16.97 -15.16
C PRO A 426 20.56 -17.41 -13.71
N ARG A 427 20.48 -16.46 -12.78
CA ARG A 427 20.58 -16.76 -11.34
C ARG A 427 19.27 -17.40 -10.87
N PRO A 428 19.32 -18.61 -10.28
CA PRO A 428 18.12 -19.23 -9.76
C PRO A 428 17.54 -18.38 -8.62
N PRO A 429 16.20 -18.25 -8.52
CA PRO A 429 15.56 -17.53 -7.42
C PRO A 429 15.91 -18.18 -6.07
N PRO A 430 16.13 -17.40 -5.01
CA PRO A 430 16.37 -17.94 -3.68
C PRO A 430 15.11 -18.60 -3.13
N TRP A 431 15.27 -19.50 -2.15
CA TRP A 431 14.13 -20.16 -1.50
C TRP A 431 13.10 -19.18 -0.93
N GLY A 432 13.54 -18.02 -0.42
CA GLY A 432 12.63 -16.97 0.03
C GLY A 432 11.74 -16.39 -1.09
N TRP A 433 12.25 -16.31 -2.33
CA TRP A 433 11.46 -15.82 -3.47
C TRP A 433 10.47 -16.86 -3.97
N ILE A 434 10.87 -18.15 -3.99
CA ILE A 434 9.97 -19.26 -4.30
C ILE A 434 8.87 -19.36 -3.22
N GLY A 435 9.24 -19.21 -1.95
CA GLY A 435 8.30 -19.16 -0.83
C GLY A 435 7.31 -17.98 -0.93
N ALA A 436 7.76 -16.80 -1.36
CA ALA A 436 6.89 -15.66 -1.64
C ALA A 436 5.94 -15.92 -2.82
N GLY A 437 6.39 -16.59 -3.87
CA GLY A 437 5.50 -17.06 -4.94
C GLY A 437 4.48 -18.08 -4.43
N ALA A 438 4.90 -19.00 -3.57
CA ALA A 438 4.02 -20.01 -2.98
C ALA A 438 2.97 -19.39 -2.06
N SER A 439 3.32 -18.34 -1.31
CA SER A 439 2.34 -17.61 -0.49
C SER A 439 1.34 -16.83 -1.34
N VAL A 440 1.72 -16.33 -2.51
CA VAL A 440 0.78 -15.74 -3.48
C VAL A 440 -0.22 -16.77 -3.99
N VAL A 441 0.25 -17.97 -4.36
CA VAL A 441 -0.66 -19.06 -4.79
C VAL A 441 -1.56 -19.50 -3.63
N ALA A 442 -1.03 -19.59 -2.41
CA ALA A 442 -1.84 -19.88 -1.22
C ALA A 442 -2.91 -18.81 -0.98
N ALA A 443 -2.56 -17.52 -1.14
CA ALA A 443 -3.49 -16.41 -1.05
C ALA A 443 -4.55 -16.45 -2.18
N ALA A 444 -4.17 -16.81 -3.40
CA ALA A 444 -5.11 -16.99 -4.51
C ALA A 444 -6.07 -18.15 -4.24
N THR A 445 -5.58 -19.30 -3.75
CA THR A 445 -6.42 -20.43 -3.33
C THR A 445 -7.37 -20.04 -2.21
N TRP A 446 -6.89 -19.26 -1.24
CA TRP A 446 -7.67 -18.75 -0.13
C TRP A 446 -8.77 -17.78 -0.59
N ILE A 447 -8.46 -16.83 -1.48
CA ILE A 447 -9.44 -15.91 -2.07
C ILE A 447 -10.49 -16.68 -2.85
N GLY A 448 -10.05 -17.66 -3.65
CA GLY A 448 -10.95 -18.58 -4.34
C GLY A 448 -11.90 -19.26 -3.36
N TRP A 449 -11.36 -19.82 -2.27
CA TRP A 449 -12.17 -20.47 -1.24
C TRP A 449 -13.20 -19.54 -0.62
N LEU A 450 -12.84 -18.27 -0.37
CA LEU A 450 -13.78 -17.23 0.08
C LEU A 450 -14.89 -16.93 -0.94
N SER A 451 -14.59 -17.01 -2.23
CA SER A 451 -15.56 -16.85 -3.32
C SER A 451 -16.38 -18.11 -3.63
N GLY A 452 -16.32 -19.14 -2.79
CA GLY A 452 -17.04 -20.40 -2.97
C GLY A 452 -16.31 -21.44 -3.81
N THR A 453 -15.05 -21.20 -4.20
CA THR A 453 -14.23 -22.16 -4.96
C THR A 453 -13.34 -22.95 -4.02
N ALA A 454 -13.81 -24.08 -3.51
CA ALA A 454 -13.05 -24.91 -2.58
C ALA A 454 -11.99 -25.79 -3.30
N PRO A 455 -10.94 -26.26 -2.59
CA PRO A 455 -9.85 -27.03 -3.19
C PRO A 455 -10.29 -28.32 -3.91
N TRP A 456 -11.38 -28.95 -3.46
CA TRP A 456 -11.92 -30.17 -4.09
C TRP A 456 -12.55 -29.92 -5.47
N HIS A 457 -12.93 -28.68 -5.81
CA HIS A 457 -13.40 -28.34 -7.16
C HIS A 457 -12.31 -28.54 -8.23
N LEU A 458 -11.03 -28.68 -7.84
CA LEU A 458 -9.95 -29.05 -8.76
C LEU A 458 -10.26 -30.33 -9.56
N LEU A 459 -10.97 -31.27 -8.94
CA LEU A 459 -11.32 -32.58 -9.51
C LEU A 459 -12.67 -32.59 -10.24
N ASP A 460 -13.36 -31.45 -10.33
CA ASP A 460 -14.65 -31.34 -10.99
C ASP A 460 -14.47 -31.07 -12.49
N PHE A 461 -14.90 -31.99 -13.34
CA PHE A 461 -14.75 -31.93 -14.81
C PHE A 461 -16.01 -31.43 -15.53
N THR A 462 -16.97 -30.88 -14.78
CA THR A 462 -18.16 -30.25 -15.36
C THR A 462 -17.76 -29.12 -16.34
N PRO A 463 -18.17 -29.19 -17.61
CA PRO A 463 -17.83 -28.17 -18.60
C PRO A 463 -18.40 -26.81 -18.18
N GLY A 464 -17.53 -25.80 -18.13
CA GLY A 464 -17.95 -24.43 -17.82
C GLY A 464 -17.97 -24.07 -16.34
N ASP A 465 -17.65 -25.01 -15.42
CA ASP A 465 -17.56 -24.68 -14.00
C ASP A 465 -16.43 -23.67 -13.73
N LEU A 466 -16.85 -22.54 -13.17
CA LEU A 466 -16.00 -21.42 -12.82
C LEU A 466 -15.07 -21.77 -11.64
N ALA A 467 -15.55 -22.58 -10.70
CA ALA A 467 -14.80 -22.94 -9.52
C ALA A 467 -13.68 -23.94 -9.81
N ALA A 468 -13.98 -24.97 -10.61
CA ALA A 468 -12.97 -25.88 -11.15
C ALA A 468 -11.91 -25.13 -11.96
N ARG A 469 -12.31 -24.19 -12.80
CA ARG A 469 -11.39 -23.39 -13.63
C ARG A 469 -10.41 -22.56 -12.78
N ALA A 470 -10.93 -21.86 -11.77
CA ALA A 470 -10.10 -21.08 -10.85
C ALA A 470 -9.09 -21.97 -10.09
N MET A 471 -9.53 -23.13 -9.61
CA MET A 471 -8.64 -24.09 -8.92
C MET A 471 -7.57 -24.67 -9.85
N ARG A 472 -7.90 -24.99 -11.09
CA ARG A 472 -6.92 -25.45 -12.10
C ARG A 472 -5.87 -24.38 -12.40
N GLY A 473 -6.26 -23.10 -12.46
CA GLY A 473 -5.32 -21.98 -12.58
C GLY A 473 -4.31 -21.95 -11.43
N ASN A 474 -4.78 -22.09 -10.19
CA ASN A 474 -3.91 -22.14 -9.00
C ASN A 474 -3.00 -23.39 -9.01
N ALA A 475 -3.52 -24.55 -9.43
CA ALA A 475 -2.74 -25.77 -9.55
C ALA A 475 -1.61 -25.64 -10.58
N VAL A 476 -1.88 -25.03 -11.74
CA VAL A 476 -0.86 -24.73 -12.75
C VAL A 476 0.21 -23.80 -12.20
N ALA A 477 -0.17 -22.76 -11.47
CA ALA A 477 0.79 -21.85 -10.85
C ALA A 477 1.65 -22.55 -9.79
N LEU A 478 1.06 -23.41 -8.96
CA LEU A 478 1.77 -24.21 -7.97
C LEU A 478 2.75 -25.19 -8.62
N ALA A 479 2.32 -25.90 -9.66
CA ALA A 479 3.16 -26.83 -10.41
C ALA A 479 4.39 -26.13 -11.02
N ALA A 480 4.22 -24.92 -11.56
CA ALA A 480 5.33 -24.12 -12.07
C ALA A 480 6.34 -23.74 -10.97
N LEU A 481 5.87 -23.39 -9.76
CA LEU A 481 6.75 -23.09 -8.62
C LEU A 481 7.49 -24.33 -8.11
N LEU A 482 6.82 -25.48 -8.03
CA LEU A 482 7.43 -26.75 -7.63
C LEU A 482 8.49 -27.20 -8.64
N ALA A 483 8.19 -27.10 -9.95
CA ALA A 483 9.14 -27.39 -11.01
C ALA A 483 10.37 -26.48 -10.93
N ALA A 484 10.19 -25.20 -10.63
CA ALA A 484 11.30 -24.27 -10.42
C ALA A 484 12.15 -24.61 -9.18
N GLY A 485 11.52 -25.04 -8.08
CA GLY A 485 12.21 -25.53 -6.89
C GLY A 485 13.04 -26.79 -7.15
N LEU A 486 12.47 -27.75 -7.89
CA LEU A 486 13.15 -28.99 -8.27
C LEU A 486 14.33 -28.70 -9.22
N ALA A 487 14.11 -27.87 -10.25
CA ALA A 487 15.15 -27.47 -11.18
C ALA A 487 16.32 -26.75 -10.49
N ARG A 488 16.05 -26.00 -9.41
CA ARG A 488 17.08 -25.39 -8.57
C ARG A 488 17.89 -26.44 -7.79
N GLN A 489 17.24 -27.42 -7.17
CA GLN A 489 17.94 -28.51 -6.45
C GLN A 489 18.83 -29.33 -7.39
N LEU A 490 18.33 -29.68 -8.58
CA LEU A 490 19.10 -30.43 -9.57
C LEU A 490 20.34 -29.66 -10.08
N ARG A 491 20.28 -28.33 -10.16
CA ARG A 491 21.44 -27.49 -10.51
C ARG A 491 22.43 -27.38 -9.35
N ALA A 492 21.94 -27.31 -8.11
CA ALA A 492 22.78 -27.27 -6.92
C ALA A 492 23.48 -28.61 -6.63
N ALA A 493 22.95 -29.73 -7.14
CA ALA A 493 23.59 -31.04 -7.02
C ALA A 493 24.65 -31.32 -8.11
N ARG A 494 24.75 -30.46 -9.14
CA ARG A 494 25.65 -30.62 -10.30
C ARG A 494 26.88 -29.70 -10.27
N GLY A 495 26.96 -28.77 -9.33
CA GLY A 495 28.08 -27.85 -9.15
C GLY A 495 28.44 -27.78 -7.68
#